data_AF-A0A2P4XUY7-F1
#
_entry.id   AF-A0A2P4XUY7-F1
#
_cell.length_a   1.000
_cell.length_b   1.000
_cell.length_c   1.000
_cell.angle_alpha   90.00
_cell.angle_beta   90.00
_cell.angle_gamma   90.00
#
_symmetry.space_group_name_H-M   'P 1'
#
loop_
_entity.id
_entity.type
_entity.pdbx_description
1 polymer ?
#
loop_
_entity_poly.entity_id
_entity_poly.type
_entity_poly.pdbx_seq_one_letter_code
_entity_poly.pdbx_strand_id
1 'polypeptide(L)'
;MQVELEEQVVVIVTYGWTDMDGLAVINYVTVACKKTYFLESVYTGAQAHDAVFLVADIKRIIVKYNFLHVGAVVVDNMATNKSVWELLQPDFACVFFHECVCHALHVFVKDTVSKWTWLDGLISSCNSCQLL
;
A
#
# COMPACT_ATOMS: atom_id res chain seq x y z
N MET A 1 8.42 19.12 -7.35
CA MET A 1 8.36 18.18 -6.20
C MET A 1 9.20 18.66 -5.01
N GLN A 2 10.55 18.60 -5.02
CA GLN A 2 11.35 18.91 -3.81
C GLN A 2 11.07 20.31 -3.24
N VAL A 3 11.23 21.38 -4.03
CA VAL A 3 10.94 22.77 -3.64
C VAL A 3 9.49 22.96 -3.14
N GLU A 4 8.57 22.10 -3.59
CA GLU A 4 7.15 22.22 -3.24
C GLU A 4 6.74 21.47 -1.97
N LEU A 5 7.58 20.51 -1.52
CA LEU A 5 7.30 19.61 -0.39
C LEU A 5 8.23 19.83 0.80
N GLU A 6 9.28 20.64 0.66
CA GLU A 6 10.35 20.84 1.64
C GLU A 6 9.85 21.30 3.02
N GLU A 7 8.74 22.04 3.07
CA GLU A 7 8.12 22.54 4.32
C GLU A 7 6.84 21.76 4.70
N GLN A 8 6.51 20.68 4.00
CA GLN A 8 5.28 19.92 4.24
C GLN A 8 5.56 18.56 4.85
N VAL A 9 4.77 18.20 5.86
CA VAL A 9 4.69 16.82 6.32
C VAL A 9 3.99 15.99 5.24
N VAL A 10 4.63 14.90 4.82
CA VAL A 10 4.13 14.06 3.74
C VAL A 10 3.77 12.67 4.23
N VAL A 11 2.92 12.01 3.45
CA VAL A 11 2.55 10.60 3.61
C VAL A 11 3.12 9.82 2.43
N ILE A 12 3.93 8.80 2.70
CA ILE A 12 4.31 7.83 1.69
C ILE A 12 3.22 6.76 1.63
N VAL A 13 2.70 6.50 0.44
CA VAL A 13 1.73 5.43 0.20
C VAL A 13 2.40 4.39 -0.69
N THR A 14 2.37 3.14 -0.25
CA THR A 14 2.87 1.99 -1.01
C THR A 14 1.73 1.05 -1.41
N TYR A 15 1.81 0.50 -2.61
CA TYR A 15 0.82 -0.44 -3.14
C TYR A 15 1.48 -1.53 -3.98
N GLY A 16 1.31 -2.78 -3.56
CA GLY A 16 1.71 -3.98 -4.28
C GLY A 16 0.61 -4.46 -5.21
N TRP A 17 0.97 -4.80 -6.45
CA TRP A 17 0.04 -5.40 -7.41
C TRP A 17 0.77 -6.33 -8.38
N THR A 18 -0.01 -7.12 -9.12
CA THR A 18 0.48 -7.99 -10.19
C THR A 18 0.07 -7.39 -11.52
N ASP A 19 1.03 -7.22 -12.43
CA ASP A 19 0.77 -6.67 -13.74
C ASP A 19 0.09 -7.67 -14.70
N MET A 20 -0.12 -7.24 -15.95
CA MET A 20 -0.78 -8.07 -16.97
C MET A 20 0.05 -9.30 -17.38
N ASP A 21 1.36 -9.28 -17.14
CA ASP A 21 2.28 -10.38 -17.43
C ASP A 21 2.51 -11.29 -16.20
N GLY A 22 1.81 -11.03 -15.09
CA GLY A 22 1.94 -11.80 -13.87
C GLY A 22 3.13 -11.40 -12.99
N LEU A 23 3.76 -10.26 -13.26
CA LEU A 23 4.94 -9.77 -12.53
C LEU A 23 4.53 -8.92 -11.33
N ALA A 24 5.19 -9.16 -10.19
CA ALA A 24 4.93 -8.42 -8.95
C ALA A 24 5.62 -7.04 -8.96
N VAL A 25 4.83 -5.99 -8.73
CA VAL A 25 5.25 -4.59 -8.76
C VAL A 25 4.85 -3.89 -7.46
N ILE A 26 5.73 -3.03 -6.95
CA ILE A 26 5.42 -2.11 -5.84
C ILE A 26 5.52 -0.67 -6.34
N ASN A 27 4.47 0.10 -6.08
CA ASN A 27 4.43 1.53 -6.37
C ASN A 27 4.58 2.35 -5.10
N TYR A 28 5.35 3.43 -5.19
CA TYR A 28 5.49 4.44 -4.15
C TYR A 28 5.01 5.79 -4.65
N VAL A 29 4.11 6.40 -3.89
CA VAL A 29 3.67 7.78 -4.11
C VAL A 29 3.78 8.55 -2.81
N THR A 30 4.02 9.85 -2.90
CA THR A 30 3.97 10.76 -1.75
C THR A 30 2.79 11.70 -1.88
N VAL A 31 2.11 11.93 -0.78
CA VAL A 31 0.92 12.78 -0.68
C VAL A 31 1.16 13.87 0.36
N ALA A 32 0.85 15.11 0.01
CA ALA A 32 0.91 16.26 0.91
C ALA A 32 -0.27 17.19 0.61
N CYS A 33 -1.21 17.33 1.56
CA CYS A 33 -2.44 18.10 1.37
C CYS A 33 -3.20 17.71 0.08
N LYS A 34 -3.17 18.58 -0.95
CA LYS A 34 -3.83 18.37 -2.26
C LYS A 34 -2.86 17.95 -3.36
N LYS A 35 -1.60 17.66 -3.02
CA LYS A 35 -0.53 17.31 -3.95
C LYS A 35 -0.21 15.84 -3.83
N THR A 36 -0.05 15.18 -4.96
CA THR A 36 0.37 13.79 -5.06
C THR A 36 1.48 13.71 -6.09
N TYR A 37 2.58 13.05 -5.72
CA TYR A 37 3.70 12.82 -6.63
C TYR A 37 4.03 11.34 -6.65
N PHE A 38 4.24 10.82 -7.86
CA PHE A 38 4.82 9.51 -8.04
C PHE A 38 6.30 9.56 -7.67
N LEU A 39 6.74 8.61 -6.83
CA LEU A 39 8.13 8.47 -6.45
C LEU A 39 8.82 7.46 -7.36
N GLU A 40 8.34 6.21 -7.35
CA GLU A 40 8.85 5.15 -8.20
C GLU A 40 7.90 3.94 -8.25
N SER A 41 8.19 3.05 -9.21
CA SER A 41 7.57 1.73 -9.35
C SER A 41 8.68 0.73 -9.56
N VAL A 42 8.65 -0.37 -8.83
CA VAL A 42 9.73 -1.35 -8.78
C VAL A 42 9.18 -2.74 -9.05
N TYR A 43 9.68 -3.39 -10.09
CA TYR A 43 9.48 -4.82 -10.30
C TYR A 43 10.30 -5.61 -9.29
N THR A 44 9.65 -6.53 -8.59
CA THR A 44 10.24 -7.32 -7.51
C THR A 44 10.60 -8.75 -7.94
N GLY A 45 10.19 -9.16 -9.14
CA GLY A 45 10.47 -10.50 -9.67
C GLY A 45 9.87 -11.58 -8.77
N ALA A 46 10.69 -12.55 -8.36
CA ALA A 46 10.28 -13.64 -7.49
C ALA A 46 10.36 -13.30 -5.98
N GLN A 47 10.71 -12.07 -5.63
CA GLN A 47 10.83 -11.67 -4.23
C GLN A 47 9.47 -11.66 -3.54
N ALA A 48 9.34 -12.45 -2.47
CA ALA A 48 8.17 -12.43 -1.63
C ALA A 48 8.04 -11.06 -0.95
N HIS A 49 6.84 -10.49 -0.95
CA HIS A 49 6.51 -9.25 -0.23
C HIS A 49 6.25 -9.55 1.26
N ASP A 50 7.22 -10.20 1.90
CA ASP A 50 7.16 -10.47 3.34
C ASP A 50 7.53 -9.24 4.19
N ALA A 51 7.35 -9.34 5.50
CA ALA A 51 7.61 -8.23 6.41
C ALA A 51 9.06 -7.73 6.32
N VAL A 52 10.03 -8.63 6.15
CA VAL A 52 11.46 -8.29 6.14
C VAL A 52 11.79 -7.48 4.90
N PHE A 53 11.33 -7.94 3.73
CA PHE A 53 11.51 -7.25 2.48
C PHE A 53 10.88 -5.85 2.50
N LEU A 54 9.63 -5.74 2.94
CA LEU A 54 8.91 -4.47 2.95
C LEU A 54 9.53 -3.45 3.90
N VAL A 55 9.99 -3.88 5.07
CA VAL A 55 10.70 -3.00 6.01
C VAL A 55 11.97 -2.45 5.37
N ALA A 56 12.75 -3.31 4.70
CA ALA A 56 13.96 -2.89 4.01
C ALA A 56 13.64 -1.93 2.85
N ASP A 57 12.59 -2.21 2.08
CA ASP A 57 12.23 -1.39 0.92
C ASP A 57 11.66 -0.03 1.34
N ILE A 58 10.80 0.03 2.37
CA ILE A 58 10.30 1.29 2.93
C ILE A 58 11.45 2.13 3.50
N LYS A 59 12.41 1.52 4.22
CA LYS A 59 13.63 2.21 4.69
C LYS A 59 14.41 2.80 3.51
N ARG A 60 14.60 2.01 2.45
CA ARG A 60 15.29 2.46 1.24
C ARG A 60 14.59 3.67 0.62
N ILE A 61 13.25 3.69 0.57
CA ILE A 61 12.50 4.84 0.07
C ILE A 61 12.70 6.08 0.94
N ILE A 62 12.53 5.97 2.26
CA ILE A 62 12.70 7.11 3.18
C ILE A 62 14.10 7.70 3.06
N VAL A 63 15.14 6.85 2.96
CA VAL A 63 16.52 7.28 2.78
C VAL A 63 16.78 7.88 1.39
N LYS A 64 16.22 7.28 0.33
CA LYS A 64 16.38 7.77 -1.06
C LYS A 64 15.76 9.15 -1.25
N TYR A 65 14.60 9.39 -0.64
CA TYR A 65 13.88 10.65 -0.69
C TYR A 65 14.02 11.43 0.63
N ASN A 66 15.26 11.55 1.12
CA ASN A 66 15.59 12.17 2.41
C ASN A 66 15.17 13.65 2.55
N PHE A 67 14.84 14.34 1.46
CA PHE A 67 14.29 15.69 1.48
C PHE A 67 12.80 15.73 1.90
N LEU A 68 12.13 14.57 1.95
CA LEU A 68 10.74 14.48 2.40
C LEU A 68 10.66 14.45 3.93
N HIS A 69 9.85 15.33 4.51
CA HIS A 69 9.48 15.25 5.92
C HIS A 69 8.36 14.22 6.10
N VAL A 70 8.72 12.94 6.20
CA VAL A 70 7.76 11.83 6.30
C VAL A 70 7.07 11.85 7.66
N GLY A 71 5.76 12.04 7.69
CA GLY A 71 4.95 11.94 8.91
C GLY A 71 4.15 10.64 9.00
N ALA A 72 3.88 10.00 7.87
CA ALA A 72 3.22 8.70 7.86
C ALA A 72 3.62 7.83 6.67
N VAL A 73 3.47 6.52 6.82
CA VAL A 73 3.56 5.52 5.76
C VAL A 73 2.30 4.67 5.76
N VAL A 74 1.64 4.61 4.60
CA VAL A 74 0.46 3.78 4.36
C VAL A 74 0.90 2.57 3.55
N VAL A 75 0.72 1.38 4.12
CA VAL A 75 1.02 0.11 3.46
C VAL A 75 -0.31 -0.53 3.06
N ASP A 76 -0.41 -1.00 1.82
CA ASP A 76 -1.54 -1.82 1.42
C ASP A 76 -1.57 -3.10 2.26
N ASN A 77 -2.78 -3.54 2.62
CA ASN A 77 -2.98 -4.54 3.67
C ASN A 77 -2.41 -5.90 3.28
N MET A 78 -1.14 -6.11 3.63
CA MET A 78 -0.56 -7.43 3.74
C MET A 78 -0.77 -7.94 5.15
N ALA A 79 -0.97 -9.25 5.29
CA ALA A 79 -1.08 -9.92 6.59
C ALA A 79 0.11 -9.62 7.53
N THR A 80 1.21 -9.09 6.97
CA THR A 80 2.45 -8.69 7.63
C THR A 80 2.47 -7.26 8.15
N ASN A 81 1.43 -6.43 7.93
CA ASN A 81 1.44 -5.00 8.24
C ASN A 81 1.81 -4.69 9.70
N LYS A 82 1.22 -5.41 10.66
CA LYS A 82 1.57 -5.23 12.08
C LYS A 82 3.06 -5.45 12.32
N SER A 83 3.64 -6.50 11.76
CA SER A 83 5.06 -6.79 11.89
C SER A 83 5.93 -5.75 11.19
N VAL A 84 5.52 -5.25 10.02
CA VAL A 84 6.21 -4.16 9.31
C VAL A 84 6.25 -2.90 10.19
N TRP A 85 5.14 -2.55 10.83
CA TRP A 85 5.06 -1.39 11.72
C TRP A 85 5.96 -1.55 12.94
N GLU A 86 5.87 -2.70 13.62
CA GLU A 86 6.70 -3.00 14.80
C GLU A 86 8.20 -2.95 14.49
N LEU A 87 8.60 -3.34 13.28
CA LEU A 87 9.99 -3.32 12.83
C LEU A 87 10.47 -1.94 12.32
N LEU A 88 9.56 -1.05 11.91
CA LEU A 88 9.91 0.31 11.45
C LEU A 88 9.86 1.36 12.57
N GLN A 89 8.98 1.18 13.56
CA GLN A 89 8.77 2.16 14.62
C GLN A 89 10.05 2.55 15.39
N PRO A 90 11.00 1.64 15.70
CA PRO A 90 12.23 2.01 16.41
C PRO A 90 13.12 2.98 15.62
N ASP A 91 13.18 2.84 14.29
CA ASP A 91 14.00 3.68 13.43
C ASP A 91 13.32 5.00 13.07
N PHE A 92 11.99 5.02 13.12
CA PHE A 92 11.16 6.16 12.72
C PHE A 92 10.10 6.48 13.78
N ALA A 93 10.54 6.80 15.00
CA ALA A 93 9.66 6.97 16.16
C ALA A 93 8.56 8.04 15.98
N CYS A 94 8.81 9.06 15.14
CA CYS A 94 7.85 10.13 14.84
C CYS A 94 7.00 9.90 13.59
N VAL A 95 7.10 8.71 12.96
CA VAL A 95 6.32 8.34 11.77
C VAL A 95 5.17 7.44 12.18
N PHE A 96 3.98 7.75 11.68
CA PHE A 96 2.80 6.89 11.83
C PHE A 96 2.77 5.83 10.74
N PHE A 97 2.67 4.57 11.12
CA PHE A 97 2.46 3.47 10.18
C PHE A 97 1.03 2.97 10.30
N HIS A 98 0.31 2.89 9.18
CA HIS A 98 -1.05 2.37 9.19
C HIS A 98 -1.41 1.67 7.87
N GLU A 99 -2.52 0.94 7.89
CA GLU A 99 -3.01 0.21 6.72
C GLU A 99 -3.83 1.12 5.80
N CYS A 100 -3.97 0.69 4.55
CA CYS A 100 -4.85 1.35 3.60
C CYS A 100 -6.34 1.22 4.01
N VAL A 101 -6.99 2.35 4.28
CA VAL A 101 -8.43 2.40 4.59
C VAL A 101 -9.28 1.84 3.45
N CYS A 102 -8.89 2.09 2.19
CA CYS A 102 -9.61 1.55 1.03
C CYS A 102 -9.59 0.01 1.03
N HIS A 103 -8.46 -0.60 1.41
CA HIS A 103 -8.38 -2.04 1.52
C HIS A 103 -9.22 -2.56 2.69
N ALA A 104 -9.15 -1.91 3.86
CA ALA A 104 -9.97 -2.28 5.01
C ALA A 104 -11.47 -2.24 4.67
N LEU A 105 -11.92 -1.21 3.95
CA LEU A 105 -13.29 -1.10 3.45
C LEU A 105 -13.63 -2.21 2.45
N HIS A 106 -12.73 -2.51 1.51
CA HIS A 106 -12.94 -3.60 0.55
C HIS A 106 -13.14 -4.94 1.26
N VAL A 107 -12.27 -5.29 2.22
CA VAL A 107 -12.38 -6.52 3.01
C VAL A 107 -13.68 -6.53 3.82
N PHE A 108 -14.01 -5.42 4.49
CA PHE A 108 -15.24 -5.30 5.27
C PHE A 108 -16.49 -5.53 4.42
N VAL A 109 -16.57 -4.91 3.24
CA VAL A 109 -17.68 -5.07 2.30
C VAL A 109 -17.73 -6.51 1.79
N LYS A 110 -16.60 -7.06 1.37
CA LYS A 110 -16.49 -8.44 0.87
C LYS A 110 -16.98 -9.47 1.90
N ASP A 111 -16.53 -9.34 3.14
CA ASP A 111 -16.89 -10.26 4.25
C ASP A 111 -18.35 -10.10 4.68
N THR A 112 -18.91 -8.90 4.54
CA THR A 112 -20.33 -8.65 4.82
C THR A 112 -21.20 -9.29 3.73
N VAL A 113 -20.85 -9.05 2.46
CA VAL A 113 -21.56 -9.62 1.30
C VAL A 113 -21.48 -11.14 1.30
N SER A 114 -20.35 -11.75 1.66
CA SER A 114 -20.21 -13.22 1.71
C SER A 114 -21.09 -13.89 2.76
N LYS A 115 -21.65 -13.13 3.70
CA LYS A 115 -22.61 -13.64 4.71
C LYS A 115 -24.05 -13.52 4.26
N TRP A 116 -24.33 -12.80 3.18
CA TRP A 116 -25.68 -12.58 2.65
C TRP A 116 -25.97 -13.61 1.56
N THR A 117 -26.36 -14.81 1.98
CA THR A 117 -26.57 -15.96 1.08
C THR A 117 -27.61 -15.72 -0.03
N TRP A 118 -28.53 -14.77 0.16
CA TRP A 118 -29.48 -14.38 -0.88
C TRP A 118 -28.84 -13.67 -2.09
N LEU A 119 -27.63 -13.12 -1.94
CA LEU A 119 -26.85 -12.52 -3.03
C LEU A 119 -26.05 -13.53 -3.84
N ASP A 120 -25.90 -14.77 -3.38
CA ASP A 120 -25.02 -15.77 -4.00
C ASP A 120 -25.38 -16.02 -5.48
N GLY A 121 -26.68 -16.04 -5.79
CA GLY A 121 -27.16 -16.20 -7.17
C GLY A 121 -26.81 -15.01 -8.06
N LEU A 122 -26.87 -13.79 -7.53
CA LEU A 122 -26.50 -12.57 -8.26
C LEU A 122 -24.98 -12.54 -8.52
N ILE A 123 -24.18 -12.81 -7.48
CA ILE A 123 -22.71 -12.83 -7.57
C ILE A 123 -22.27 -13.88 -8.61
N SER A 124 -22.84 -15.08 -8.55
CA SER A 124 -22.52 -16.17 -9.49
C SER A 124 -22.84 -15.77 -10.93
N SER A 125 -23.98 -15.11 -11.15
CA SER A 125 -24.37 -14.61 -12.47
C SER A 125 -23.41 -13.52 -12.97
N CYS A 126 -23.05 -12.56 -12.12
CA CYS A 126 -22.10 -11.49 -12.48
C CYS A 126 -20.72 -12.04 -12.85
N ASN A 127 -20.19 -13.01 -12.10
CA ASN A 127 -18.89 -13.61 -12.38
C ASN A 127 -18.88 -14.35 -13.72
N SER A 128 -20.01 -14.95 -14.12
CA SER A 128 -20.12 -15.60 -15.44
C SER A 128 -20.11 -14.62 -16.62
N CYS A 129 -20.47 -13.35 -16.39
CA CYS A 129 -20.41 -12.30 -17.42
C CYS A 129 -19.00 -11.70 -17.63
N GLN A 130 -18.08 -11.85 -16.67
CA GLN A 130 -16.71 -11.31 -16.77
C GLN A 130 -15.78 -12.15 -17.66
N LEU A 131 -16.29 -13.23 -18.28
CA LEU A 131 -15.55 -14.10 -19.21
C LEU A 131 -15.76 -13.75 -20.71
N LEU A 132 -16.30 -12.57 -21.01
CA LEU A 132 -16.39 -11.98 -22.36
C LEU A 132 -15.50 -10.74 -22.46
#